data_AF-A0A9P8NVA5-F1
#
_entry.id   AF-A0A9P8NVA5-F1
#
_cell.length_a   1.000
_cell.length_b   1.000
_cell.length_c   1.000
_cell.angle_alpha   90.00
_cell.angle_beta   90.00
_cell.angle_gamma   90.00
#
_symmetry.space_group_name_H-M   'P 1'
#
loop_
_entity.id
_entity.type
_entity.pdbx_description
1 polymer ?
#
loop_
_entity_poly.entity_id
_entity_poly.type
_entity_poly.pdbx_seq_one_letter_code
_entity_poly.pdbx_strand_id
1 'polypeptide(L)'
;MWKLVQSGLSVVAGTAEPEYGPESIHPVCSDLSKDEPLYSPLSPKDLEYQVPSHTCVETQTFYFNDDLYSGFAQVIHSNLVGLHTTAQFTFKIFKKSKPDAYVWTSTKLENFTVAGANFYADNLSVEVDDALRVYRIKSSVNPASIVDLTFELIGESVKFGKDGTTYYGTDLANPWGSMRHIFWPRCKVSGTLQLGGNEQFEQDITLNSGLGMYVMALQGMKPHHAAAAWNFLNYQSENYSVVVMEFTTPKSYNTTTVSVGIVTDKNGKTLLGSVDITTKHLKTYTDPVSGWNVPGEAEFTLRGKDLEVQVSGALTNLSERVDVMNELPQFVKNIASGVAGTKPYIFQFSNELDFKLVKDGKVEHSETGYGYTETTFISDVIKPSN
;
A
#
# COMPACT_ATOMS: atom_id res chain seq x y z
N MET A 1 15.21 30.34 -2.30
CA MET A 1 16.22 30.28 -3.40
C MET A 1 17.31 29.25 -3.12
N TRP A 2 18.00 29.29 -1.97
CA TRP A 2 19.00 28.27 -1.58
C TRP A 2 18.43 26.85 -1.41
N LYS A 3 17.28 26.68 -0.73
CA LYS A 3 16.59 25.38 -0.59
C LYS A 3 16.11 24.79 -1.94
N LEU A 4 15.73 25.63 -2.91
CA LEU A 4 15.31 25.21 -4.25
C LEU A 4 16.49 24.76 -5.11
N VAL A 5 17.64 25.44 -5.00
CA VAL A 5 18.90 25.03 -5.63
C VAL A 5 19.43 23.73 -5.01
N GLN A 6 19.31 23.57 -3.69
CA GLN A 6 19.65 22.32 -3.01
C GLN A 6 18.69 21.17 -3.36
N SER A 7 17.39 21.43 -3.51
CA SER A 7 16.41 20.44 -4.00
C SER A 7 16.75 19.98 -5.43
N GLY A 8 17.12 20.90 -6.32
CA GLY A 8 17.61 20.54 -7.65
C GLY A 8 18.90 19.70 -7.63
N LEU A 9 19.79 19.96 -6.65
CA LEU A 9 21.02 19.20 -6.45
C LEU A 9 20.80 17.85 -5.74
N SER A 10 19.87 17.72 -4.79
CA SER A 10 19.55 16.44 -4.12
C SER A 10 18.86 15.46 -5.06
N VAL A 11 17.99 16.00 -5.95
CA VAL A 11 17.35 15.24 -7.03
C VAL A 11 18.38 14.64 -7.99
N VAL A 12 19.53 15.28 -8.20
CA VAL A 12 20.56 14.85 -9.17
C VAL A 12 21.78 14.16 -8.53
N ALA A 13 22.18 14.55 -7.32
CA ALA A 13 23.46 14.19 -6.70
C ALA A 13 23.38 13.30 -5.46
N GLY A 14 22.17 12.95 -4.98
CA GLY A 14 22.02 12.06 -3.81
C GLY A 14 22.48 12.68 -2.49
N THR A 15 22.54 14.01 -2.40
CA THR A 15 22.86 14.73 -1.15
C THR A 15 21.67 14.72 -0.20
N ALA A 16 21.91 14.93 1.10
CA ALA A 16 20.85 15.10 2.10
C ALA A 16 19.84 16.18 1.66
N GLU A 17 18.56 15.86 1.75
CA GLU A 17 17.48 16.81 1.48
C GLU A 17 17.55 18.00 2.44
N PRO A 18 17.24 19.23 1.97
CA PRO A 18 16.99 20.36 2.85
C PRO A 18 15.96 20.02 3.94
N GLU A 19 16.12 20.62 5.12
CA GLU A 19 15.04 20.66 6.10
C GLU A 19 13.99 21.67 5.63
N TYR A 20 12.89 21.17 5.08
CA TYR A 20 11.79 21.98 4.57
C TYR A 20 10.87 22.44 5.69
N GLY A 21 10.56 21.56 6.65
CA GLY A 21 9.65 21.82 7.77
C GLY A 21 8.25 21.21 7.57
N PRO A 22 7.44 21.13 8.63
CA PRO A 22 6.10 20.54 8.58
C PRO A 22 5.11 21.30 7.69
N GLU A 23 5.37 22.57 7.39
CA GLU A 23 4.57 23.40 6.47
C GLU A 23 4.72 22.99 5.00
N SER A 24 5.72 22.16 4.69
CA SER A 24 5.99 21.68 3.34
C SER A 24 5.40 20.29 3.06
N ILE A 25 4.64 19.73 4.01
CA ILE A 25 3.83 18.53 3.84
C ILE A 25 2.37 18.93 4.06
N HIS A 26 1.50 18.56 3.12
CA HIS A 26 0.07 18.83 3.16
C HIS A 26 -0.65 17.49 3.18
N PRO A 27 -0.86 16.91 4.37
CA PRO A 27 -1.54 15.62 4.51
C PRO A 27 -2.87 15.61 3.77
N VAL A 28 -3.27 14.45 3.27
CA VAL A 28 -4.62 14.25 2.77
C VAL A 28 -5.64 14.71 3.84
N CYS A 29 -6.71 15.37 3.39
CA CYS A 29 -7.72 16.04 4.24
C CYS A 29 -7.28 17.33 4.95
N SER A 30 -6.05 17.81 4.81
CA SER A 30 -5.58 19.02 5.52
C SER A 30 -6.28 20.32 5.09
N ASP A 31 -6.87 20.34 3.90
CA ASP A 31 -7.59 21.47 3.31
C ASP A 31 -9.11 21.44 3.57
N LEU A 32 -9.62 20.39 4.21
CA LEU A 32 -11.04 20.26 4.51
C LEU A 32 -11.48 21.20 5.64
N SER A 33 -12.65 21.81 5.47
CA SER A 33 -13.34 22.47 6.57
C SER A 33 -13.90 21.45 7.58
N LYS A 34 -14.22 21.91 8.80
CA LYS A 34 -14.68 21.05 9.89
C LYS A 34 -15.96 20.25 9.58
N ASP A 35 -16.78 20.75 8.67
CA ASP A 35 -18.08 20.16 8.33
C ASP A 35 -18.01 19.30 7.05
N GLU A 36 -16.87 19.29 6.35
CA GLU A 36 -16.67 18.46 5.17
C GLU A 36 -16.37 17.01 5.55
N PRO A 37 -16.96 16.03 4.85
CA PRO A 37 -16.68 14.63 5.11
C PRO A 37 -15.22 14.31 4.76
N LEU A 38 -14.54 13.58 5.65
CA LEU A 38 -13.14 13.17 5.45
C LEU A 38 -12.93 12.28 4.23
N TYR A 39 -13.99 11.58 3.79
CA TYR A 39 -13.92 10.60 2.72
C TYR A 39 -15.19 10.60 1.87
N SER A 40 -15.07 10.07 0.67
CA SER A 40 -16.19 9.90 -0.27
C SER A 40 -16.01 8.65 -1.12
N PRO A 41 -17.08 8.16 -1.79
CA PRO A 41 -16.96 7.18 -2.84
C PRO A 41 -16.03 7.62 -3.98
N LEU A 42 -15.47 6.66 -4.70
CA LEU A 42 -14.68 6.94 -5.91
C LEU A 42 -15.59 7.31 -7.07
N SER A 43 -15.13 8.26 -7.88
CA SER A 43 -15.68 8.57 -9.19
C SER A 43 -14.91 7.82 -10.30
N PRO A 44 -15.44 7.71 -11.53
CA PRO A 44 -14.73 7.12 -12.65
C PRO A 44 -13.32 7.68 -12.85
N LYS A 45 -13.18 9.00 -12.76
CA LYS A 45 -11.91 9.70 -12.92
C LYS A 45 -10.89 9.32 -11.84
N ASP A 46 -11.35 8.94 -10.65
CA ASP A 46 -10.42 8.56 -9.58
C ASP A 46 -9.69 7.25 -9.90
N LEU A 47 -10.34 6.32 -10.60
CA LEU A 47 -9.79 5.01 -10.99
C LEU A 47 -8.91 5.07 -12.25
N GLU A 48 -8.94 6.18 -12.99
CA GLU A 48 -8.04 6.38 -14.13
C GLU A 48 -6.58 6.40 -13.67
N TYR A 49 -5.72 5.74 -14.44
CA TYR A 49 -4.28 5.88 -14.27
C TYR A 49 -3.88 7.35 -14.48
N GLN A 50 -3.08 7.88 -13.56
CA GLN A 50 -2.69 9.28 -13.56
C GLN A 50 -1.62 9.59 -14.60
N VAL A 51 -0.77 8.60 -14.92
CA VAL A 51 0.33 8.70 -15.91
C VAL A 51 1.09 10.04 -15.85
N PRO A 52 1.64 10.46 -14.69
CA PRO A 52 2.34 11.73 -14.60
C PRO A 52 3.55 11.81 -15.53
N SER A 53 3.85 13.02 -16.02
CA SER A 53 5.01 13.28 -16.89
C SER A 53 6.35 13.42 -16.14
N HIS A 54 6.34 13.30 -14.81
CA HIS A 54 7.52 13.40 -13.95
C HIS A 54 7.87 12.02 -13.36
N THR A 55 8.93 11.98 -12.53
CA THR A 55 9.34 10.73 -11.90
C THR A 55 8.27 10.23 -10.94
N CYS A 56 7.70 9.07 -11.22
CA CYS A 56 6.65 8.50 -10.39
C CYS A 56 6.60 6.97 -10.47
N VAL A 57 5.98 6.38 -9.45
CA VAL A 57 5.57 4.97 -9.44
C VAL A 57 4.09 4.93 -9.11
N GLU A 58 3.30 4.39 -10.03
CA GLU A 58 1.87 4.14 -9.87
C GLU A 58 1.64 2.63 -9.79
N THR A 59 0.94 2.17 -8.75
CA THR A 59 0.64 0.75 -8.56
C THR A 59 -0.87 0.53 -8.49
N GLN A 60 -1.30 -0.60 -9.06
CA GLN A 60 -2.63 -1.16 -8.83
C GLN A 60 -2.43 -2.50 -8.13
N THR A 61 -2.80 -2.58 -6.86
CA THR A 61 -2.55 -3.78 -6.03
C THR A 61 -3.85 -4.41 -5.59
N PHE A 62 -3.98 -5.70 -5.87
CA PHE A 62 -5.17 -6.50 -5.62
C PHE A 62 -4.82 -7.61 -4.63
N TYR A 63 -5.09 -7.38 -3.34
CA TYR A 63 -4.86 -8.34 -2.27
C TYR A 63 -6.03 -9.32 -2.18
N PHE A 64 -5.75 -10.62 -2.13
CA PHE A 64 -6.77 -11.66 -1.98
C PHE A 64 -6.43 -12.62 -0.85
N ASN A 65 -7.48 -13.24 -0.31
CA ASN A 65 -7.37 -14.34 0.62
C ASN A 65 -8.63 -15.22 0.61
N ASP A 66 -8.47 -16.52 0.84
CA ASP A 66 -9.57 -17.45 1.12
C ASP A 66 -9.22 -18.28 2.38
N ASP A 67 -9.87 -19.41 2.61
CA ASP A 67 -9.60 -20.22 3.81
C ASP A 67 -8.16 -20.77 3.88
N LEU A 68 -7.51 -20.99 2.72
CA LEU A 68 -6.22 -21.67 2.64
C LEU A 68 -5.08 -20.74 2.18
N TYR A 69 -5.35 -19.87 1.22
CA TYR A 69 -4.37 -19.06 0.51
C TYR A 69 -4.55 -17.57 0.77
N SER A 70 -3.45 -16.84 0.65
CA SER A 70 -3.46 -15.39 0.52
C SER A 70 -2.33 -14.93 -0.38
N GLY A 71 -2.46 -13.72 -0.93
CA GLY A 71 -1.53 -13.19 -1.89
C GLY A 71 -1.95 -11.83 -2.43
N PHE A 72 -1.25 -11.41 -3.47
CA PHE A 72 -1.63 -10.23 -4.24
C PHE A 72 -1.21 -10.36 -5.70
N ALA A 73 -1.93 -9.66 -6.57
CA ALA A 73 -1.52 -9.35 -7.93
C ALA A 73 -1.31 -7.84 -8.03
N GLN A 74 -0.23 -7.40 -8.68
CA GLN A 74 0.13 -6.00 -8.76
C GLN A 74 0.62 -5.63 -10.15
N VAL A 75 0.08 -4.55 -10.70
CA VAL A 75 0.69 -3.83 -11.82
C VAL A 75 1.46 -2.64 -11.26
N ILE A 76 2.72 -2.50 -11.66
CA ILE A 76 3.57 -1.36 -11.35
C ILE A 76 3.82 -0.63 -12.67
N HIS A 77 3.39 0.62 -12.78
CA HIS A 77 3.66 1.51 -13.90
C HIS A 77 4.55 2.65 -13.41
N SER A 78 5.76 2.77 -13.94
CA SER A 78 6.74 3.75 -13.51
C SER A 78 7.14 4.67 -14.65
N ASN A 79 7.32 5.95 -14.35
CA ASN A 79 7.93 6.93 -15.24
C ASN A 79 9.25 7.37 -14.62
N LEU A 80 10.36 7.16 -15.33
CA LEU A 80 11.68 7.61 -14.93
C LEU A 80 12.02 8.90 -15.68
N VAL A 81 12.07 10.01 -14.96
CA VAL A 81 12.51 11.33 -15.46
C VAL A 81 11.67 11.85 -16.65
N GLY A 82 10.43 11.37 -16.84
CA GLY A 82 9.56 11.81 -17.94
C GLY A 82 9.95 11.26 -19.32
N LEU A 83 10.94 10.37 -19.41
CA LEU A 83 11.55 9.93 -20.67
C LEU A 83 11.36 8.44 -20.94
N HIS A 84 11.27 7.62 -19.89
CA HIS A 84 11.16 6.17 -20.00
C HIS A 84 10.05 5.65 -19.09
N THR A 85 8.98 5.13 -19.69
CA THR A 85 7.96 4.38 -18.98
C THR A 85 8.33 2.91 -18.95
N THR A 86 8.15 2.27 -17.80
CA THR A 86 8.32 0.83 -17.63
C THR A 86 7.11 0.29 -16.88
N ALA A 87 6.70 -0.93 -17.22
CA ALA A 87 5.65 -1.61 -16.48
C ALA A 87 6.09 -3.01 -16.06
N GLN A 88 5.58 -3.47 -14.92
CA GLN A 88 5.85 -4.79 -14.35
C GLN A 88 4.57 -5.38 -13.79
N PHE A 89 4.44 -6.70 -13.88
CA PHE A 89 3.42 -7.47 -13.16
C PHE A 89 4.10 -8.33 -12.11
N THR A 90 3.71 -8.10 -10.85
CA THR A 90 4.16 -8.88 -9.70
C THR A 90 3.00 -9.70 -9.17
N PHE A 91 3.25 -10.98 -8.88
CA PHE A 91 2.27 -11.87 -8.28
C PHE A 91 2.90 -12.62 -7.11
N LYS A 92 2.18 -12.67 -5.99
CA LYS A 92 2.55 -13.42 -4.80
C LYS A 92 1.39 -14.27 -4.32
N ILE A 93 1.66 -15.51 -3.93
CA ILE A 93 0.70 -16.39 -3.24
C ILE A 93 1.42 -17.28 -2.23
N PHE A 94 0.77 -17.55 -1.10
CA PHE A 94 1.22 -18.46 -0.07
C PHE A 94 0.04 -19.11 0.65
N LYS A 95 0.30 -20.25 1.32
CA LYS A 95 -0.66 -20.85 2.25
C LYS A 95 -0.63 -20.05 3.56
N LYS A 96 -1.79 -19.67 4.10
CA LYS A 96 -1.90 -18.92 5.36
C LYS A 96 -1.21 -19.63 6.53
N SER A 97 -1.23 -20.96 6.53
CA SER A 97 -0.58 -21.80 7.55
C SER A 97 0.95 -21.89 7.43
N LYS A 98 1.51 -21.50 6.28
CA LYS A 98 2.96 -21.51 6.02
C LYS A 98 3.35 -20.35 5.09
N PRO A 99 3.27 -19.11 5.58
CA PRO A 99 3.38 -17.93 4.72
C PRO A 99 4.80 -17.65 4.22
N ASP A 100 5.83 -18.28 4.80
CA ASP A 100 7.23 -18.26 4.37
C ASP A 100 7.51 -19.17 3.17
N ALA A 101 6.59 -20.08 2.85
CA ALA A 101 6.58 -20.84 1.60
C ALA A 101 5.64 -20.17 0.61
N TYR A 102 6.20 -19.47 -0.39
CA TYR A 102 5.43 -18.69 -1.35
C TYR A 102 5.89 -18.90 -2.79
N VAL A 103 5.01 -18.58 -3.73
CA VAL A 103 5.38 -18.26 -5.12
C VAL A 103 5.43 -16.74 -5.23
N TRP A 104 6.54 -16.21 -5.74
CA TRP A 104 6.71 -14.80 -6.07
C TRP A 104 7.26 -14.70 -7.49
N THR A 105 6.53 -14.00 -8.36
CA THR A 105 7.00 -13.67 -9.71
C THR A 105 6.97 -12.16 -9.89
N SER A 106 7.97 -11.63 -10.59
CA SER A 106 7.99 -10.23 -11.02
C SER A 106 8.49 -10.21 -12.46
N THR A 107 7.63 -9.74 -13.36
CA THR A 107 7.84 -9.87 -14.81
C THR A 107 7.68 -8.52 -15.47
N LYS A 108 8.69 -8.10 -16.23
CA LYS A 108 8.61 -6.89 -17.07
C LYS A 108 7.54 -7.08 -18.14
N LEU A 109 6.73 -6.05 -18.34
CA LEU A 109 5.66 -6.02 -19.33
C LEU A 109 6.16 -5.36 -20.62
N GLU A 110 5.75 -5.91 -21.76
CA GLU A 110 6.07 -5.42 -23.11
C GLU A 110 4.79 -4.95 -23.81
N ASN A 111 4.92 -3.97 -24.72
CA ASN A 111 3.83 -3.39 -25.51
C ASN A 111 2.61 -2.93 -24.67
N PHE A 112 2.87 -2.38 -23.49
CA PHE A 112 1.81 -2.00 -22.57
C PHE A 112 1.09 -0.71 -22.99
N THR A 113 -0.21 -0.62 -22.67
CA THR A 113 -1.07 0.54 -22.92
C THR A 113 -1.99 0.78 -21.73
N VAL A 114 -2.11 2.04 -21.34
CA VAL A 114 -3.09 2.51 -20.35
C VAL A 114 -4.31 3.06 -21.10
N ALA A 115 -5.51 2.64 -20.70
CA ALA A 115 -6.76 3.11 -21.28
C ALA A 115 -7.75 3.46 -20.14
N GLY A 116 -7.69 4.71 -19.66
CA GLY A 116 -8.48 5.13 -18.51
C GLY A 116 -8.08 4.35 -17.25
N ALA A 117 -9.02 3.58 -16.70
CA ALA A 117 -8.79 2.71 -15.55
C ALA A 117 -8.24 1.31 -15.92
N ASN A 118 -8.16 0.99 -17.22
CA ASN A 118 -7.72 -0.32 -17.71
C ASN A 118 -6.23 -0.31 -18.06
N PHE A 119 -5.61 -1.48 -17.95
CA PHE A 119 -4.21 -1.70 -18.30
C PHE A 119 -4.07 -2.94 -19.17
N TYR A 120 -3.34 -2.81 -20.26
CA TYR A 120 -3.08 -3.88 -21.22
C TYR A 120 -1.58 -4.03 -21.44
N ALA A 121 -1.12 -5.25 -21.69
CA ALA A 121 0.21 -5.56 -22.21
C ALA A 121 0.15 -6.90 -22.95
N ASP A 122 1.26 -7.32 -23.57
CA ASP A 122 1.34 -8.67 -24.13
C ASP A 122 1.06 -9.71 -23.03
N ASN A 123 0.04 -10.54 -23.25
CA ASN A 123 -0.40 -11.59 -22.30
C ASN A 123 -0.88 -11.07 -20.92
N LEU A 124 -1.29 -9.80 -20.81
CA LEU A 124 -1.86 -9.21 -19.61
C LEU A 124 -3.07 -8.31 -19.93
N SER A 125 -4.15 -8.46 -19.17
CA SER A 125 -5.20 -7.44 -19.07
C SER A 125 -5.64 -7.23 -17.62
N VAL A 126 -5.83 -5.97 -17.24
CA VAL A 126 -6.49 -5.54 -16.00
C VAL A 126 -7.61 -4.59 -16.40
N GLU A 127 -8.85 -5.03 -16.24
CA GLU A 127 -10.02 -4.33 -16.77
C GLU A 127 -11.03 -4.11 -15.65
N VAL A 128 -11.55 -2.90 -15.54
CA VAL A 128 -12.73 -2.60 -14.74
C VAL A 128 -13.97 -2.54 -15.64
N ASP A 129 -15.10 -3.02 -15.14
CA ASP A 129 -16.38 -2.89 -15.83
C ASP A 129 -16.91 -1.44 -15.84
N ASP A 130 -17.88 -1.16 -16.72
CA ASP A 130 -18.45 0.19 -16.87
C ASP A 130 -19.12 0.69 -15.58
N ALA A 131 -19.60 -0.22 -14.73
CA ALA A 131 -20.19 0.10 -13.44
C ALA A 131 -19.14 0.43 -12.37
N LEU A 132 -17.85 0.20 -12.64
CA LEU A 132 -16.73 0.40 -11.73
C LEU A 132 -16.86 -0.42 -10.44
N ARG A 133 -17.31 -1.66 -10.60
CA ARG A 133 -17.56 -2.60 -9.49
C ARG A 133 -16.83 -3.92 -9.65
N VAL A 134 -16.34 -4.25 -10.84
CA VAL A 134 -15.69 -5.54 -11.10
C VAL A 134 -14.38 -5.33 -11.84
N TYR A 135 -13.26 -5.68 -11.19
CA TYR A 135 -11.98 -5.85 -11.87
C TYR A 135 -11.81 -7.29 -12.34
N ARG A 136 -11.27 -7.46 -13.55
CA ARG A 136 -10.80 -8.74 -14.09
C ARG A 136 -9.33 -8.64 -14.42
N ILE A 137 -8.54 -9.56 -13.89
CA ILE A 137 -7.08 -9.62 -14.04
C ILE A 137 -6.76 -10.92 -14.75
N LYS A 138 -6.22 -10.85 -15.95
CA LYS A 138 -5.74 -12.01 -16.71
C LYS A 138 -4.27 -11.81 -17.02
N SER A 139 -3.44 -12.77 -16.63
CA SER A 139 -1.99 -12.72 -16.83
C SER A 139 -1.46 -14.10 -17.16
N SER A 140 -0.78 -14.23 -18.29
CA SER A 140 0.06 -15.39 -18.62
C SER A 140 1.49 -14.97 -18.97
N VAL A 141 1.90 -13.78 -18.50
CA VAL A 141 3.24 -13.21 -18.73
C VAL A 141 4.37 -14.04 -18.12
N ASN A 142 4.05 -14.87 -17.11
CA ASN A 142 5.01 -15.75 -16.45
C ASN A 142 4.44 -17.17 -16.31
N PRO A 143 5.09 -18.21 -16.87
CA PRO A 143 4.60 -19.59 -16.77
C PRO A 143 4.65 -20.17 -15.35
N ALA A 144 5.39 -19.55 -14.42
CA ALA A 144 5.37 -19.92 -13.01
C ALA A 144 4.11 -19.40 -12.29
N SER A 145 3.38 -18.45 -12.88
CA SER A 145 2.17 -17.85 -12.31
C SER A 145 1.21 -17.36 -13.41
N ILE A 146 0.30 -18.21 -13.84
CA ILE A 146 -0.82 -17.82 -14.71
C ILE A 146 -2.00 -17.46 -13.81
N VAL A 147 -2.59 -16.28 -14.05
CA VAL A 147 -3.58 -15.64 -13.18
C VAL A 147 -4.83 -15.32 -13.98
N ASP A 148 -6.00 -15.76 -13.52
CA ASP A 148 -7.32 -15.27 -13.96
C ASP A 148 -8.16 -15.00 -12.71
N LEU A 149 -8.20 -13.75 -12.26
CA LEU A 149 -8.87 -13.33 -11.03
C LEU A 149 -9.95 -12.29 -11.32
N THR A 150 -11.05 -12.38 -10.59
CA THR A 150 -12.12 -11.40 -10.57
C THR A 150 -12.27 -10.83 -9.16
N PHE A 151 -12.29 -9.50 -9.07
CA PHE A 151 -12.52 -8.76 -7.84
C PHE A 151 -13.81 -7.96 -7.98
N GLU A 152 -14.83 -8.31 -7.20
CA GLU A 152 -16.11 -7.62 -7.16
C GLU A 152 -16.20 -6.78 -5.88
N LEU A 153 -16.36 -5.46 -6.02
CA LEU A 153 -16.54 -4.54 -4.89
C LEU A 153 -17.76 -4.93 -4.06
N ILE A 154 -17.56 -5.12 -2.76
CA ILE A 154 -18.63 -5.26 -1.78
C ILE A 154 -18.87 -3.86 -1.19
N GLY A 155 -20.08 -3.32 -1.39
CA GLY A 155 -20.48 -2.00 -0.89
C GLY A 155 -19.74 -0.84 -1.56
N GLU A 156 -19.00 -0.07 -0.75
CA GLU A 156 -18.46 1.25 -1.09
C GLU A 156 -16.95 1.24 -1.38
N SER A 157 -16.55 1.97 -2.42
CA SER A 157 -15.16 2.38 -2.62
C SER A 157 -14.88 3.66 -1.85
N VAL A 158 -13.62 3.98 -1.54
CA VAL A 158 -13.27 5.08 -0.64
C VAL A 158 -12.03 5.83 -1.11
N LYS A 159 -12.11 7.16 -1.14
CA LYS A 159 -10.97 8.09 -1.13
C LYS A 159 -11.10 9.08 0.02
N PHE A 160 -9.95 9.54 0.51
CA PHE A 160 -9.87 10.60 1.52
C PHE A 160 -9.65 11.97 0.88
N GLY A 161 -10.20 13.00 1.49
CA GLY A 161 -10.14 14.37 0.96
C GLY A 161 -10.74 14.44 -0.45
N LYS A 162 -10.23 15.37 -1.24
CA LYS A 162 -10.73 15.62 -2.60
C LYS A 162 -10.41 14.47 -3.58
N ASP A 163 -9.21 13.92 -3.51
CA ASP A 163 -8.66 13.01 -4.53
C ASP A 163 -7.76 11.89 -3.97
N GLY A 164 -7.64 11.77 -2.65
CA GLY A 164 -6.78 10.79 -1.98
C GLY A 164 -5.31 11.21 -1.87
N THR A 165 -4.96 12.46 -2.18
CA THR A 165 -3.56 12.90 -2.33
C THR A 165 -3.05 13.71 -1.14
N THR A 166 -1.85 13.38 -0.71
CA THR A 166 -0.96 14.20 0.12
C THR A 166 0.06 14.89 -0.78
N TYR A 167 0.29 16.18 -0.57
CA TYR A 167 1.19 16.99 -1.39
C TYR A 167 2.43 17.43 -0.62
N TYR A 168 3.54 17.54 -1.33
CA TYR A 168 4.82 18.03 -0.81
C TYR A 168 5.21 19.32 -1.54
N GLY A 169 5.58 20.35 -0.79
CA GLY A 169 5.97 21.65 -1.34
C GLY A 169 5.43 22.83 -0.57
N THR A 170 6.03 24.00 -0.80
CA THR A 170 5.55 25.28 -0.27
C THR A 170 4.50 25.95 -1.17
N ASP A 171 4.33 25.46 -2.39
CA ASP A 171 3.33 25.93 -3.36
C ASP A 171 2.43 24.75 -3.78
N LEU A 172 1.20 24.72 -3.26
CA LEU A 172 0.22 23.69 -3.58
C LEU A 172 -0.25 23.71 -5.03
N ALA A 173 -0.07 24.82 -5.75
CA ALA A 173 -0.36 24.86 -7.19
C ALA A 173 0.73 24.16 -8.01
N ASN A 174 1.94 24.04 -7.45
CA ASN A 174 3.10 23.41 -8.09
C ASN A 174 3.87 22.52 -7.08
N PRO A 175 3.24 21.45 -6.56
CA PRO A 175 3.90 20.58 -5.59
C PRO A 175 5.09 19.88 -6.25
N TRP A 176 6.17 19.68 -5.50
CA TRP A 176 7.35 18.94 -5.99
C TRP A 176 7.25 17.43 -5.79
N GLY A 177 6.21 16.97 -5.09
CA GLY A 177 5.96 15.57 -4.85
C GLY A 177 4.53 15.33 -4.37
N SER A 178 4.09 14.09 -4.50
CA SER A 178 2.77 13.66 -4.08
C SER A 178 2.76 12.20 -3.63
N MET A 179 1.78 11.88 -2.79
CA MET A 179 1.44 10.51 -2.41
C MET A 179 -0.08 10.36 -2.45
N ARG A 180 -0.60 9.48 -3.29
CA ARG A 180 -2.05 9.29 -3.47
C ARG A 180 -2.45 7.86 -3.19
N HIS A 181 -3.56 7.67 -2.49
CA HIS A 181 -4.18 6.35 -2.27
C HIS A 181 -5.70 6.39 -2.45
N ILE A 182 -6.26 5.38 -3.12
CA ILE A 182 -7.70 5.12 -3.17
C ILE A 182 -7.96 3.62 -2.99
N PHE A 183 -9.14 3.27 -2.47
CA PHE A 183 -9.38 1.93 -1.95
C PHE A 183 -10.72 1.34 -2.40
N TRP A 184 -10.73 0.04 -2.66
CA TRP A 184 -11.88 -0.84 -2.48
C TRP A 184 -11.60 -1.67 -1.22
N PRO A 185 -12.15 -1.29 -0.05
CA PRO A 185 -11.76 -1.87 1.24
C PRO A 185 -12.17 -3.33 1.43
N ARG A 186 -13.17 -3.76 0.66
CA ARG A 186 -13.70 -5.12 0.71
C ARG A 186 -14.18 -5.55 -0.67
N CYS A 187 -13.66 -6.66 -1.15
CA CYS A 187 -14.05 -7.29 -2.41
C CYS A 187 -14.39 -8.76 -2.19
N LYS A 188 -15.29 -9.29 -2.99
CA LYS A 188 -15.37 -10.73 -3.26
C LYS A 188 -14.32 -11.08 -4.31
N VAL A 189 -13.59 -12.16 -4.08
CA VAL A 189 -12.56 -12.64 -5.01
C VAL A 189 -12.91 -14.04 -5.50
N SER A 190 -12.82 -14.26 -6.80
CA SER A 190 -12.92 -15.59 -7.40
C SER A 190 -11.97 -15.71 -8.60
N GLY A 191 -11.70 -16.93 -9.03
CA GLY A 191 -10.89 -17.17 -10.22
C GLY A 191 -10.02 -18.41 -10.12
N THR A 192 -9.07 -18.51 -11.03
CA THR A 192 -8.13 -19.63 -11.12
C THR A 192 -6.70 -19.14 -11.20
N LEU A 193 -5.80 -19.96 -10.68
CA LEU A 193 -4.37 -19.74 -10.72
C LEU A 193 -3.71 -21.03 -11.19
N GLN A 194 -2.70 -20.92 -12.05
CA GLN A 194 -1.83 -22.04 -12.41
C GLN A 194 -0.39 -21.73 -12.00
N LEU A 195 0.13 -22.51 -11.06
CA LEU A 195 1.45 -22.34 -10.47
C LEU A 195 2.41 -23.37 -11.06
N GLY A 196 3.30 -22.91 -11.93
CA GLY A 196 4.29 -23.75 -12.60
C GLY A 196 5.56 -23.94 -11.77
N GLY A 197 6.11 -25.16 -11.79
CA GLY A 197 7.48 -25.43 -11.32
C GLY A 197 7.69 -25.36 -9.80
N ASN A 198 6.62 -25.41 -9.00
CA ASN A 198 6.71 -25.41 -7.54
C ASN A 198 5.97 -26.60 -6.92
N GLU A 199 6.71 -27.60 -6.43
CA GLU A 199 6.17 -28.82 -5.82
C GLU A 199 5.48 -28.59 -4.46
N GLN A 200 5.63 -27.41 -3.85
CA GLN A 200 5.01 -27.07 -2.56
C GLN A 200 3.54 -26.64 -2.68
N PHE A 201 3.09 -26.38 -3.91
CA PHE A 201 1.77 -25.89 -4.23
C PHE A 201 1.02 -26.85 -5.14
N GLU A 202 -0.31 -26.82 -5.04
CA GLU A 202 -1.16 -27.39 -6.09
C GLU A 202 -0.91 -26.61 -7.38
N GLN A 203 -0.77 -27.33 -8.49
CA GLN A 203 -0.49 -26.71 -9.78
C GLN A 203 -1.65 -25.85 -10.25
N ASP A 204 -2.89 -26.28 -10.00
CA ASP A 204 -4.10 -25.54 -10.33
C ASP A 204 -4.86 -25.22 -9.04
N ILE A 205 -5.07 -23.93 -8.76
CA ILE A 205 -5.82 -23.44 -7.60
C ILE A 205 -7.08 -22.74 -8.09
N THR A 206 -8.22 -23.02 -7.46
CA THR A 206 -9.48 -22.34 -7.72
C THR A 206 -9.94 -21.60 -6.48
N LEU A 207 -10.11 -20.28 -6.59
CA LEU A 207 -10.70 -19.44 -5.56
C LEU A 207 -12.21 -19.32 -5.85
N ASN A 208 -13.04 -19.95 -5.03
CA ASN A 208 -14.49 -19.94 -5.24
C ASN A 208 -15.16 -18.68 -4.67
N SER A 209 -14.73 -18.22 -3.50
CA SER A 209 -15.29 -17.05 -2.82
C SER A 209 -14.37 -16.56 -1.71
N GLY A 210 -13.24 -15.95 -2.09
CA GLY A 210 -12.35 -15.26 -1.16
C GLY A 210 -12.80 -13.83 -0.85
N LEU A 211 -12.08 -13.20 0.09
CA LEU A 211 -12.16 -11.77 0.38
C LEU A 211 -10.92 -11.06 -0.16
N GLY A 212 -11.06 -9.79 -0.49
CA GLY A 212 -9.96 -9.00 -1.01
C GLY A 212 -10.06 -7.52 -0.71
N MET A 213 -9.00 -6.81 -1.08
CA MET A 213 -8.89 -5.37 -1.00
C MET A 213 -8.11 -4.89 -2.22
N TYR A 214 -8.59 -3.84 -2.86
CA TYR A 214 -7.86 -3.16 -3.93
C TYR A 214 -7.39 -1.79 -3.47
N VAL A 215 -6.15 -1.45 -3.79
CA VAL A 215 -5.57 -0.14 -3.57
C VAL A 215 -4.80 0.30 -4.81
N MET A 216 -5.06 1.52 -5.26
CA MET A 216 -4.15 2.25 -6.13
C MET A 216 -3.27 3.15 -5.28
N ALA A 217 -1.97 3.10 -5.52
CA ALA A 217 -1.01 4.02 -4.91
C ALA A 217 -0.22 4.76 -5.98
N LEU A 218 -0.08 6.07 -5.86
CA LEU A 218 0.81 6.86 -6.70
C LEU A 218 1.80 7.61 -5.82
N GLN A 219 3.08 7.35 -6.05
CA GLN A 219 4.19 8.10 -5.46
C GLN A 219 4.83 8.98 -6.54
N GLY A 220 4.60 10.28 -6.47
CA GLY A 220 5.10 11.30 -7.40
C GLY A 220 6.50 11.83 -7.07
N MET A 221 7.33 11.06 -6.36
CA MET A 221 8.69 11.43 -5.97
C MET A 221 9.53 10.19 -5.62
N LYS A 222 10.83 10.35 -5.32
CA LYS A 222 11.67 9.21 -4.92
C LYS A 222 11.26 8.67 -3.53
N PRO A 223 11.28 7.35 -3.30
CA PRO A 223 10.77 6.75 -2.06
C PRO A 223 11.38 7.33 -0.78
N HIS A 224 12.72 7.47 -0.75
CA HIS A 224 13.46 7.99 0.42
C HIS A 224 13.25 9.48 0.69
N HIS A 225 12.68 10.23 -0.26
CA HIS A 225 12.25 11.60 -0.04
C HIS A 225 10.79 11.68 0.42
N ALA A 226 9.94 10.71 0.05
CA ALA A 226 8.55 10.67 0.45
C ALA A 226 8.38 10.21 1.90
N ALA A 227 9.03 9.09 2.26
CA ALA A 227 8.80 8.43 3.54
C ALA A 227 10.09 7.86 4.13
N ALA A 228 10.14 7.87 5.46
CA ALA A 228 11.15 7.18 6.26
C ALA A 228 10.65 5.83 6.77
N ALA A 229 9.35 5.69 7.03
CA ALA A 229 8.73 4.43 7.46
C ALA A 229 7.25 4.35 7.04
N TRP A 230 6.73 3.12 6.96
CA TRP A 230 5.31 2.84 6.71
C TRP A 230 4.77 1.78 7.65
N ASN A 231 3.49 1.89 7.97
CA ASN A 231 2.66 0.84 8.54
C ASN A 231 1.42 0.65 7.66
N PHE A 232 1.13 -0.61 7.32
CA PHE A 232 -0.04 -0.97 6.54
C PHE A 232 -0.76 -2.15 7.19
N LEU A 233 -2.09 -2.10 7.17
CA LEU A 233 -2.98 -3.18 7.59
C LEU A 233 -4.04 -3.40 6.51
N ASN A 234 -4.22 -4.65 6.12
CA ASN A 234 -5.40 -5.16 5.46
C ASN A 234 -5.97 -6.31 6.29
N TYR A 235 -6.94 -6.00 7.14
CA TYR A 235 -7.68 -6.95 7.95
C TYR A 235 -8.98 -7.35 7.25
N GLN A 236 -9.23 -8.65 7.14
CA GLN A 236 -10.45 -9.22 6.56
C GLN A 236 -10.98 -10.32 7.48
N SER A 237 -12.21 -10.15 7.94
CA SER A 237 -12.93 -11.14 8.74
C SER A 237 -14.32 -11.43 8.15
N GLU A 238 -15.11 -12.26 8.83
CA GLU A 238 -16.48 -12.55 8.42
C GLU A 238 -17.32 -11.27 8.38
N ASN A 239 -17.27 -10.46 9.45
CA ASN A 239 -18.17 -9.31 9.59
C ASN A 239 -17.56 -7.97 9.23
N TYR A 240 -16.23 -7.86 9.14
CA TYR A 240 -15.56 -6.56 8.96
C TYR A 240 -14.36 -6.63 8.02
N SER A 241 -14.02 -5.47 7.46
CA SER A 241 -12.66 -5.19 6.99
C SER A 241 -12.11 -3.93 7.63
N VAL A 242 -10.80 -3.90 7.85
CA VAL A 242 -10.08 -2.72 8.31
C VAL A 242 -8.86 -2.50 7.43
N VAL A 243 -8.76 -1.31 6.84
CA VAL A 243 -7.59 -0.87 6.08
C VAL A 243 -6.91 0.25 6.84
N VAL A 244 -5.59 0.19 7.01
CA VAL A 244 -4.78 1.32 7.49
C VAL A 244 -3.62 1.52 6.51
N MET A 245 -3.41 2.76 6.11
CA MET A 245 -2.25 3.20 5.35
C MET A 245 -1.63 4.39 6.09
N GLU A 246 -0.48 4.18 6.71
CA GLU A 246 0.23 5.18 7.49
C GLU A 246 1.68 5.26 7.02
N PHE A 247 2.16 6.49 6.80
CA PHE A 247 3.57 6.73 6.56
C PHE A 247 4.08 7.86 7.43
N THR A 248 5.37 7.79 7.75
CA THR A 248 6.08 8.88 8.40
C THR A 248 7.12 9.42 7.45
N THR A 249 7.07 10.73 7.23
CA THR A 249 8.01 11.44 6.35
C THR A 249 9.44 11.45 6.92
N PRO A 250 10.47 11.68 6.10
CA PRO A 250 11.83 11.93 6.59
C PRO A 250 11.94 13.20 7.45
N LYS A 251 13.09 13.38 8.10
CA LYS A 251 13.42 14.58 8.90
C LYS A 251 13.21 15.90 8.14
N SER A 252 13.38 15.88 6.81
CA SER A 252 13.13 17.02 5.94
C SER A 252 11.72 17.62 6.07
N TYR A 253 10.73 16.81 6.45
CA TYR A 253 9.35 17.22 6.68
C TYR A 253 8.94 17.04 8.15
N ASN A 254 9.91 17.17 9.07
CA ASN A 254 9.72 17.10 10.52
C ASN A 254 9.17 15.77 11.03
N THR A 255 9.44 14.66 10.34
CA THR A 255 8.91 13.33 10.73
C THR A 255 7.39 13.32 10.93
N THR A 256 6.69 14.10 10.10
CA THR A 256 5.23 14.16 10.08
C THR A 256 4.66 12.81 9.67
N THR A 257 3.72 12.29 10.47
CA THR A 257 2.95 11.08 10.17
C THR A 257 1.67 11.46 9.45
N VAL A 258 1.37 10.74 8.37
CA VAL A 258 0.14 10.86 7.59
C VAL A 258 -0.53 9.49 7.59
N SER A 259 -1.80 9.45 7.96
CA SER A 259 -2.55 8.21 8.11
C SER A 259 -3.97 8.33 7.57
N VAL A 260 -4.42 7.29 6.90
CA VAL A 260 -5.82 7.07 6.54
C VAL A 260 -6.24 5.67 6.93
N GLY A 261 -7.50 5.50 7.31
CA GLY A 261 -7.99 4.20 7.73
C GLY A 261 -9.48 4.05 7.59
N ILE A 262 -9.90 2.85 7.19
CA ILE A 262 -11.25 2.55 6.74
C ILE A 262 -11.74 1.31 7.48
N VAL A 263 -12.95 1.38 8.03
CA VAL A 263 -13.66 0.24 8.62
C VAL A 263 -14.92 0.03 7.81
N THR A 264 -15.11 -1.17 7.27
CA THR A 264 -16.35 -1.56 6.58
C THR A 264 -16.99 -2.78 7.22
N ASP A 265 -18.32 -2.86 7.17
CA ASP A 265 -19.05 -4.08 7.55
C ASP A 265 -19.06 -5.12 6.41
N LYS A 266 -19.62 -6.31 6.67
CA LYS A 266 -19.70 -7.39 5.68
C LYS A 266 -20.48 -7.06 4.42
N ASN A 267 -21.37 -6.07 4.47
CA ASN A 267 -22.12 -5.60 3.31
C ASN A 267 -21.36 -4.48 2.57
N GLY A 268 -20.17 -4.14 3.05
CA GLY A 268 -19.28 -3.12 2.49
C GLY A 268 -19.72 -1.70 2.77
N LYS A 269 -20.59 -1.49 3.77
CA LYS A 269 -20.90 -0.14 4.24
C LYS A 269 -19.73 0.39 5.04
N THR A 270 -19.26 1.60 4.72
CA THR A 270 -18.22 2.28 5.51
C THR A 270 -18.80 2.72 6.85
N LEU A 271 -18.28 2.15 7.93
CA LEU A 271 -18.65 2.51 9.30
C LEU A 271 -17.80 3.67 9.83
N LEU A 272 -16.54 3.72 9.41
CA LEU A 272 -15.57 4.75 9.81
C LEU A 272 -14.56 4.96 8.68
N GLY A 273 -14.37 6.21 8.29
CA GLY A 273 -13.14 6.68 7.65
C GLY A 273 -12.45 7.66 8.59
N SER A 274 -11.19 7.44 8.92
CA SER A 274 -10.45 8.22 9.90
C SER A 274 -9.06 8.62 9.42
N VAL A 275 -8.63 9.79 9.89
CA VAL A 275 -7.24 10.26 9.85
C VAL A 275 -6.64 10.35 11.27
N ASP A 276 -7.43 10.09 12.31
CA ASP A 276 -6.97 9.94 13.70
C ASP A 276 -6.70 8.46 13.97
N ILE A 277 -5.45 8.07 13.69
CA ILE A 277 -4.99 6.69 13.79
C ILE A 277 -3.77 6.65 14.68
N THR A 278 -3.71 5.63 15.53
CA THR A 278 -2.53 5.33 16.32
C THR A 278 -2.08 3.91 16.01
N THR A 279 -0.92 3.80 15.38
CA THR A 279 -0.21 2.53 15.23
C THR A 279 0.84 2.39 16.32
N LYS A 280 0.84 1.27 17.05
CA LYS A 280 1.85 0.94 18.06
C LYS A 280 2.51 -0.39 17.75
N HIS A 281 3.84 -0.41 17.77
CA HIS A 281 4.62 -1.66 17.83
C HIS A 281 4.78 -2.03 19.31
N LEU A 282 3.86 -2.86 19.82
CA LEU A 282 3.75 -3.19 21.25
C LEU A 282 4.95 -3.99 21.77
N LYS A 283 5.51 -4.86 20.92
CA LYS A 283 6.77 -5.57 21.13
C LYS A 283 7.61 -5.47 19.88
N THR A 284 8.91 -5.32 20.04
CA THR A 284 9.86 -5.27 18.93
C THR A 284 11.03 -6.21 19.17
N TYR A 285 11.66 -6.65 18.08
CA TYR A 285 12.93 -7.38 18.09
C TYR A 285 13.84 -6.81 17.01
N THR A 286 15.15 -6.90 17.22
CA THR A 286 16.12 -6.50 16.19
C THR A 286 16.27 -7.64 15.18
N ASP A 287 15.91 -7.40 13.92
CA ASP A 287 16.12 -8.37 12.85
C ASP A 287 17.62 -8.50 12.55
N PRO A 288 18.19 -9.71 12.61
CA PRO A 288 19.64 -9.90 12.55
C PRO A 288 20.26 -9.60 11.17
N VAL A 289 19.45 -9.50 10.11
CA VAL A 289 19.94 -9.25 8.75
C VAL A 289 19.89 -7.76 8.42
N SER A 290 18.74 -7.13 8.61
CA SER A 290 18.55 -5.71 8.32
C SER A 290 19.13 -4.80 9.41
N GLY A 291 19.07 -5.24 10.68
CA GLY A 291 19.38 -4.45 11.86
C GLY A 291 18.22 -3.56 12.36
N TRP A 292 17.05 -3.59 11.72
CA TRP A 292 15.89 -2.81 12.13
C TRP A 292 15.20 -3.41 13.37
N ASN A 293 14.57 -2.54 14.17
CA ASN A 293 13.66 -2.96 15.24
C ASN A 293 12.28 -3.20 14.64
N VAL A 294 11.98 -4.47 14.40
CA VAL A 294 10.78 -4.94 13.71
C VAL A 294 9.69 -5.27 14.74
N PRO A 295 8.41 -4.98 14.48
CA PRO A 295 7.34 -5.36 15.38
C PRO A 295 7.18 -6.89 15.46
N GLY A 296 7.14 -7.40 16.70
CA GLY A 296 6.65 -8.74 17.03
C GLY A 296 5.20 -8.75 17.51
N GLU A 297 4.64 -7.57 17.82
CA GLU A 297 3.23 -7.37 18.17
C GLU A 297 2.83 -5.95 17.78
N ALA A 298 1.63 -5.77 17.22
CA ALA A 298 1.15 -4.47 16.78
C ALA A 298 -0.31 -4.22 17.19
N GLU A 299 -0.66 -2.95 17.35
CA GLU A 299 -2.02 -2.45 17.57
C GLU A 299 -2.26 -1.25 16.65
N PHE A 300 -3.38 -1.29 15.93
CA PHE A 300 -3.90 -0.22 15.09
C PHE A 300 -5.21 0.26 15.72
N THR A 301 -5.26 1.53 16.13
CA THR A 301 -6.48 2.14 16.67
C THR A 301 -6.96 3.24 15.75
N LEU A 302 -8.19 3.13 15.24
CA LEU A 302 -8.85 4.13 14.40
C LEU A 302 -9.95 4.81 15.22
N ARG A 303 -9.95 6.14 15.27
CA ARG A 303 -10.93 6.91 16.05
C ARG A 303 -11.84 7.73 15.15
N GLY A 304 -13.13 7.65 15.43
CA GLY A 304 -14.16 8.54 14.92
C GLY A 304 -14.83 9.30 16.05
N LYS A 305 -15.92 9.99 15.74
CA LYS A 305 -16.66 10.80 16.73
C LYS A 305 -17.21 9.96 17.89
N ASP A 306 -17.91 8.87 17.56
CA ASP A 306 -18.62 8.02 18.53
C ASP A 306 -18.18 6.55 18.45
N LEU A 307 -17.21 6.25 17.58
CA LEU A 307 -16.78 4.90 17.23
C LEU A 307 -15.24 4.81 17.31
N GLU A 308 -14.72 3.79 17.96
CA GLU A 308 -13.30 3.43 17.96
C GLU A 308 -13.18 1.96 17.51
N VAL A 309 -12.21 1.69 16.65
CA VAL A 309 -11.88 0.34 16.21
C VAL A 309 -10.43 0.04 16.54
N GLN A 310 -10.21 -1.12 17.14
CA GLN A 310 -8.87 -1.63 17.46
C GLN A 310 -8.65 -2.94 16.71
N VAL A 311 -7.53 -3.05 16.01
CA VAL A 311 -7.01 -4.31 15.47
C VAL A 311 -5.64 -4.56 16.06
N SER A 312 -5.45 -5.70 16.72
CA SER A 312 -4.20 -5.98 17.44
C SER A 312 -3.84 -7.46 17.42
N GLY A 313 -2.56 -7.77 17.54
CA GLY A 313 -2.12 -9.15 17.71
C GLY A 313 -0.61 -9.34 17.54
N ALA A 314 -0.16 -10.56 17.81
CA ALA A 314 1.22 -10.96 17.62
C ALA A 314 1.53 -11.14 16.11
N LEU A 315 2.68 -10.64 15.68
CA LEU A 315 3.16 -10.73 14.30
C LEU A 315 4.17 -11.87 14.15
N THR A 316 3.72 -13.09 14.47
CA THR A 316 4.60 -14.27 14.53
C THR A 316 4.93 -14.87 13.17
N ASN A 317 4.07 -14.66 12.19
CA ASN A 317 4.17 -15.25 10.86
C ASN A 317 4.66 -14.21 9.85
N LEU A 318 5.98 -14.12 9.71
CA LEU A 318 6.63 -13.33 8.66
C LEU A 318 6.50 -14.07 7.33
N SER A 319 5.77 -13.49 6.38
CA SER A 319 5.63 -14.05 5.03
C SER A 319 6.84 -13.73 4.14
N GLU A 320 7.41 -12.54 4.29
CA GLU A 320 8.59 -12.11 3.52
C GLU A 320 9.29 -10.93 4.18
N ARG A 321 10.61 -10.88 4.01
CA ARG A 321 11.44 -9.70 4.29
C ARG A 321 12.06 -9.23 2.98
N VAL A 322 11.40 -8.27 2.34
CA VAL A 322 11.86 -7.71 1.07
C VAL A 322 13.04 -6.78 1.33
N ASP A 323 14.20 -7.13 0.78
CA ASP A 323 15.34 -6.22 0.66
C ASP A 323 15.16 -5.37 -0.60
N VAL A 324 14.61 -4.17 -0.43
CA VAL A 324 14.26 -3.30 -1.56
C VAL A 324 15.49 -2.99 -2.41
N MET A 325 16.68 -2.90 -1.80
CA MET A 325 17.90 -2.64 -2.57
C MET A 325 18.25 -3.84 -3.45
N ASN A 326 18.11 -5.07 -2.97
CA ASN A 326 18.40 -6.25 -3.78
C ASN A 326 17.45 -6.39 -4.98
N GLU A 327 16.19 -6.01 -4.82
CA GLU A 327 15.17 -6.02 -5.88
C GLU A 327 15.41 -4.97 -6.98
N LEU A 328 16.23 -3.94 -6.72
CA LEU A 328 16.50 -2.91 -7.72
C LEU A 328 17.48 -3.38 -8.81
N PRO A 329 17.20 -3.07 -10.10
CA PRO A 329 18.18 -3.22 -11.17
C PRO A 329 19.49 -2.49 -10.89
N GLN A 330 20.60 -3.02 -11.39
CA GLN A 330 21.96 -2.52 -11.09
C GLN A 330 22.16 -1.02 -11.39
N PHE A 331 21.52 -0.48 -12.42
CA PHE A 331 21.64 0.95 -12.77
C PHE A 331 20.96 1.87 -11.75
N VAL A 332 19.92 1.41 -11.04
CA VAL A 332 19.24 2.17 -9.97
C VAL A 332 20.04 2.12 -8.67
N LYS A 333 20.69 0.98 -8.38
CA LYS A 333 21.59 0.83 -7.23
C LYS A 333 22.69 1.90 -7.21
N ASN A 334 23.23 2.27 -8.36
CA ASN A 334 24.26 3.30 -8.47
C ASN A 334 23.76 4.71 -8.09
N ILE A 335 22.48 5.01 -8.33
CA ILE A 335 21.86 6.31 -7.98
C ILE A 335 21.48 6.33 -6.49
N ALA A 336 21.05 5.19 -5.95
CA ALA A 336 20.67 5.04 -4.53
C ALA A 336 21.89 4.93 -3.59
N SER A 337 23.02 4.40 -4.06
CA SER A 337 24.25 4.24 -3.28
C SER A 337 24.91 5.55 -2.83
N GLY A 338 24.49 6.70 -3.37
CA GLY A 338 24.95 8.03 -2.96
C GLY A 338 24.37 8.53 -1.64
N VAL A 339 23.27 7.94 -1.15
CA VAL A 339 22.65 8.31 0.12
C VAL A 339 23.20 7.40 1.21
N ALA A 340 24.23 7.85 1.92
CA ALA A 340 24.82 7.12 3.03
C ALA A 340 23.76 6.80 4.10
N GLY A 341 23.46 5.52 4.32
CA GLY A 341 22.74 5.03 5.50
C GLY A 341 21.31 4.49 5.31
N THR A 342 20.71 4.54 4.11
CA THR A 342 19.37 3.96 3.90
C THR A 342 19.45 2.45 3.64
N LYS A 343 18.79 1.65 4.48
CA LYS A 343 18.62 0.20 4.32
C LYS A 343 17.13 -0.11 4.17
N PRO A 344 16.52 0.11 2.99
CA PRO A 344 15.10 -0.06 2.84
C PRO A 344 14.68 -1.54 2.92
N TYR A 345 13.86 -1.86 3.90
CA TYR A 345 13.28 -3.20 4.09
C TYR A 345 11.77 -3.11 4.28
N ILE A 346 11.05 -4.06 3.70
CA ILE A 346 9.62 -4.27 3.94
C ILE A 346 9.45 -5.62 4.64
N PHE A 347 8.83 -5.61 5.81
CA PHE A 347 8.44 -6.81 6.55
C PHE A 347 6.96 -7.05 6.34
N GLN A 348 6.63 -8.16 5.70
CA GLN A 348 5.25 -8.53 5.37
C GLN A 348 4.81 -9.68 6.27
N PHE A 349 3.78 -9.47 7.09
CA PHE A 349 3.28 -10.48 8.02
C PHE A 349 1.86 -10.94 7.66
N SER A 350 1.54 -12.17 8.04
CA SER A 350 0.25 -12.82 7.79
C SER A 350 -0.22 -13.54 9.05
N ASN A 351 -1.05 -12.89 9.85
CA ASN A 351 -1.47 -13.41 11.15
C ASN A 351 -2.98 -13.35 11.29
N GLU A 352 -3.52 -14.17 12.19
CA GLU A 352 -4.84 -13.90 12.75
C GLU A 352 -4.70 -12.76 13.78
N LEU A 353 -5.56 -11.74 13.68
CA LEU A 353 -5.56 -10.58 14.56
C LEU A 353 -6.92 -10.43 15.23
N ASP A 354 -6.92 -9.87 16.44
CA ASP A 354 -8.12 -9.52 17.18
C ASP A 354 -8.68 -8.19 16.68
N PHE A 355 -9.98 -8.13 16.44
CA PHE A 355 -10.75 -6.93 16.15
C PHE A 355 -11.68 -6.59 17.31
N LYS A 356 -11.78 -5.31 17.65
CA LYS A 356 -12.75 -4.77 18.60
C LYS A 356 -13.39 -3.52 18.04
N LEU A 357 -14.72 -3.49 18.04
CA LEU A 357 -15.51 -2.31 17.74
C LEU A 357 -16.08 -1.76 19.04
N VAL A 358 -15.71 -0.53 19.36
CA VAL A 358 -16.09 0.18 20.58
C VAL A 358 -16.96 1.37 20.21
N LYS A 359 -18.16 1.44 20.77
CA LYS A 359 -19.07 2.58 20.61
C LYS A 359 -19.46 3.11 21.97
N ASP A 360 -19.40 4.42 22.16
CA ASP A 360 -19.70 5.08 23.43
C ASP A 360 -18.96 4.46 24.64
N GLY A 361 -17.70 4.05 24.42
CA GLY A 361 -16.84 3.42 25.44
C GLY A 361 -17.19 1.97 25.80
N LYS A 362 -18.11 1.33 25.07
CA LYS A 362 -18.49 -0.07 25.27
C LYS A 362 -18.09 -0.90 24.05
N VAL A 363 -17.53 -2.09 24.29
CA VAL A 363 -17.28 -3.07 23.22
C VAL A 363 -18.64 -3.57 22.73
N GLU A 364 -19.01 -3.19 21.51
CA GLU A 364 -20.24 -3.68 20.87
C GLU A 364 -20.01 -5.02 20.19
N HIS A 365 -18.82 -5.22 19.62
CA HIS A 365 -18.46 -6.44 18.91
C HIS A 365 -16.97 -6.73 18.98
N SER A 366 -16.61 -8.01 18.94
CA SER A 366 -15.23 -8.48 18.83
C SER A 366 -15.16 -9.79 18.04
N GLU A 367 -14.18 -9.93 17.17
CA GLU A 367 -13.91 -11.18 16.44
C GLU A 367 -12.43 -11.30 16.07
N THR A 368 -12.04 -12.44 15.53
CA THR A 368 -10.73 -12.64 14.91
C THR A 368 -10.87 -12.63 13.39
N GLY A 369 -9.77 -12.30 12.72
CA GLY A 369 -9.75 -12.25 11.27
C GLY A 369 -8.33 -12.25 10.72
N TYR A 370 -8.23 -12.45 9.41
CA TYR A 370 -6.95 -12.49 8.73
C TYR A 370 -6.40 -11.07 8.56
N GLY A 371 -5.22 -10.82 9.11
CA GLY A 371 -4.46 -9.60 8.97
C GLY A 371 -3.23 -9.80 8.10
N TYR A 372 -3.23 -9.15 6.93
CA TYR A 372 -2.02 -8.89 6.17
C TYR A 372 -1.47 -7.53 6.62
N THR A 373 -0.25 -7.52 7.14
CA THR A 373 0.38 -6.29 7.67
C THR A 373 1.73 -6.08 7.05
N GLU A 374 2.08 -4.83 6.78
CA GLU A 374 3.42 -4.46 6.36
C GLU A 374 4.01 -3.41 7.29
N THR A 375 5.30 -3.55 7.57
CA THR A 375 6.10 -2.52 8.21
C THR A 375 7.31 -2.25 7.34
N THR A 376 7.42 -1.02 6.87
CA THR A 376 8.52 -0.59 6.00
C THR A 376 9.44 0.34 6.75
N PHE A 377 10.74 0.12 6.63
CA PHE A 377 11.78 1.00 7.14
C PHE A 377 12.65 1.44 5.98
N ILE A 378 12.87 2.74 5.81
CA ILE A 378 13.69 3.33 4.74
C ILE A 378 14.85 4.12 5.35
N SER A 379 14.55 4.96 6.35
CA SER A 379 15.52 5.77 7.08
C SER A 379 15.07 5.99 8.52
N ASP A 380 15.98 6.47 9.37
CA ASP A 380 15.69 6.68 10.80
C ASP A 380 14.59 7.72 11.05
N VAL A 381 13.58 7.30 11.81
CA VAL A 381 12.53 8.17 12.37
C VAL A 381 12.95 8.62 13.77
N ILE A 382 14.12 9.24 13.91
CA ILE A 382 14.50 9.86 15.20
C ILE A 382 13.70 11.15 15.32
N LYS A 383 12.61 11.13 16.09
CA LYS A 383 11.93 12.35 16.54
C LYS A 383 12.97 13.21 17.28
N PRO A 384 13.11 14.51 16.96
CA PRO A 384 13.97 15.39 17.75
C PRO A 384 13.60 15.24 19.23
N SER A 385 14.60 15.09 20.09
CA SER A 385 14.37 15.18 21.54
C SER A 385 13.81 16.57 21.80
N ASN A 386 12.62 16.64 22.41
CA ASN A 386 12.09 17.88 22.96
C ASN A 386 13.03 18.47 24.01
#